data_AF-A0A382SHH5-F1
#
_entry.id   AF-A0A382SHH5-F1
#
_cell.length_a   1.000
_cell.length_b   1.000
_cell.length_c   1.000
_cell.angle_alpha   90.00
_cell.angle_beta   90.00
_cell.angle_gamma   90.00
#
_symmetry.space_group_name_H-M   'P 1'
#
loop_
_entity.id
_entity.type
_entity.pdbx_description
1 polymer ?
#
loop_
_entity_poly.entity_id
_entity_poly.type
_entity_poly.pdbx_seq_one_letter_code
_entity_poly.pdbx_strand_id
1 'polypeptide(L)'
;VEKEDKHIVFSYGRMNPPTAGHSKVVDKVKSHADKIGANHSVVVSHTQHHKDNPLHHEHKKEFLKHVHPDVNFEHSTKEHPSFLHQLKKFNQEGHTHA
;
A
#
# COMPACT_ATOMS: atom_id res chain seq x y z
N VAL A 1 -2.64 29.24 -4.32
CA VAL A 1 -2.22 28.27 -3.29
C VAL A 1 -1.51 27.17 -4.03
N GLU A 2 -0.18 27.23 -4.05
CA GLU A 2 0.67 26.21 -4.67
C GLU A 2 0.36 24.89 -3.98
N LYS A 3 -0.14 23.91 -4.75
CA LYS A 3 -0.25 22.54 -4.27
C LYS A 3 1.18 22.06 -4.18
N GLU A 4 1.73 21.94 -2.95
CA GLU A 4 2.92 21.11 -2.76
C GLU A 4 2.66 19.81 -3.52
N ASP A 5 3.49 19.52 -4.53
CA ASP A 5 3.41 18.30 -5.32
C ASP A 5 3.69 17.13 -4.38
N LYS A 6 2.65 16.67 -3.68
CA LYS A 6 2.71 15.60 -2.69
C LYS A 6 2.78 14.28 -3.44
N HIS A 7 3.93 14.03 -4.05
CA HIS A 7 4.19 12.77 -4.72
C HIS A 7 3.95 11.60 -3.77
N ILE A 8 3.31 10.53 -4.27
CA ILE A 8 3.11 9.30 -3.50
C ILE A 8 3.62 8.08 -4.28
N VAL A 9 4.47 7.29 -3.62
CA VAL A 9 4.89 5.98 -4.13
C VAL A 9 4.11 4.92 -3.38
N PHE A 10 3.36 4.09 -4.08
CA PHE A 10 2.57 3.05 -3.43
C PHE A 10 2.64 1.71 -4.15
N SER A 11 2.31 0.66 -3.42
CA SER A 11 2.17 -0.70 -3.97
C SER A 11 0.84 -1.29 -3.55
N TYR A 12 0.27 -2.14 -4.41
CA TYR A 12 -0.98 -2.84 -4.13
C TYR A 12 -0.78 -4.35 -4.30
N GLY A 13 -1.23 -5.14 -3.33
CA GLY A 13 -1.10 -6.60 -3.40
C GLY A 13 -2.08 -7.36 -2.52
N ARG A 14 -2.33 -8.63 -2.85
CA ARG A 14 -3.15 -9.52 -1.99
C ARG A 14 -2.42 -9.97 -0.73
N MET A 15 -1.10 -10.08 -0.82
CA MET A 15 -0.16 -10.51 0.23
C MET A 15 -0.69 -11.70 1.06
N ASN A 16 -1.01 -12.79 0.36
CA ASN A 16 -1.54 -14.03 0.95
C ASN A 16 -0.71 -15.25 0.50
N PRO A 17 0.28 -15.70 1.29
CA PRO A 17 0.85 -15.06 2.47
C PRO A 17 1.87 -13.94 2.10
N PRO A 18 2.17 -13.01 3.03
CA PRO A 18 3.31 -12.11 2.88
C PRO A 18 4.61 -12.93 2.87
N THR A 19 5.46 -12.72 1.87
CA THR A 19 6.73 -13.46 1.71
C THR A 19 7.92 -12.51 1.68
N ALA A 20 9.14 -13.05 1.82
CA ALA A 20 10.37 -12.25 1.72
C ALA A 20 10.49 -11.48 0.39
N GLY A 21 9.93 -12.01 -0.70
CA GLY A 21 9.86 -11.29 -1.98
C GLY A 21 9.02 -10.02 -1.90
N HIS A 22 7.89 -10.06 -1.19
CA HIS A 22 7.05 -8.88 -0.96
C HIS A 22 7.77 -7.82 -0.12
N SER A 23 8.60 -8.25 0.85
CA SER A 23 9.40 -7.32 1.66
C SER A 23 10.34 -6.48 0.81
N LYS A 24 10.99 -7.07 -0.20
CA LYS A 24 11.84 -6.32 -1.13
C LYS A 24 11.07 -5.24 -1.91
N VAL A 25 9.80 -5.50 -2.24
CA VAL A 25 8.95 -4.51 -2.92
C VAL A 25 8.63 -3.36 -1.95
N VAL A 26 8.31 -3.68 -0.71
CA VAL A 26 8.05 -2.71 0.35
C VAL A 26 9.28 -1.81 0.58
N ASP A 27 10.46 -2.42 0.75
CA ASP A 27 11.73 -1.70 0.92
C ASP A 27 12.02 -0.77 -0.26
N LYS A 28 11.73 -1.24 -1.47
CA LYS A 28 11.94 -0.46 -2.69
C LYS A 28 10.98 0.73 -2.78
N VAL A 29 9.71 0.54 -2.41
CA VAL A 29 8.70 1.60 -2.36
C VAL A 29 9.15 2.69 -1.39
N LYS A 30 9.53 2.31 -0.16
CA LYS A 30 10.04 3.24 0.84
C LYS A 30 11.29 3.97 0.35
N SER A 31 12.31 3.21 -0.08
CA SER A 31 13.57 3.79 -0.57
C SER A 31 13.38 4.72 -1.77
N HIS A 32 12.43 4.43 -2.66
CA HIS A 32 12.15 5.31 -3.78
C HIS A 32 11.43 6.57 -3.34
N ALA A 33 10.46 6.45 -2.43
CA ALA A 33 9.74 7.59 -1.86
C ALA A 33 10.69 8.55 -1.13
N ASP A 34 11.56 8.01 -0.27
CA ASP A 34 12.56 8.79 0.47
C ASP A 34 13.50 9.55 -0.48
N LYS A 35 13.88 8.94 -1.61
CA LYS A 35 14.77 9.56 -2.61
C LYS A 35 14.14 10.76 -3.31
N ILE A 36 12.84 10.71 -3.56
CA ILE A 36 12.13 11.78 -4.28
C ILE A 36 11.40 12.73 -3.32
N GLY A 37 11.54 12.53 -2.00
CA GLY A 37 10.82 13.30 -0.98
C GLY A 37 9.30 13.08 -1.01
N ALA A 38 8.85 11.93 -1.52
CA ALA A 38 7.44 11.57 -1.63
C ALA A 38 6.95 10.85 -0.37
N ASN A 39 5.63 10.85 -0.20
CA ASN A 39 4.98 9.97 0.76
C ASN A 39 4.95 8.53 0.21
N HIS A 40 4.77 7.54 1.08
CA HIS A 40 4.61 6.15 0.65
C HIS A 40 3.46 5.44 1.34
N SER A 41 2.83 4.48 0.65
CA SER A 41 1.78 3.62 1.21
C SER A 41 1.80 2.23 0.58
N VAL A 42 1.63 1.19 1.37
CA VAL A 42 1.50 -0.19 0.87
C VAL A 42 0.09 -0.66 1.18
N VAL A 43 -0.68 -0.93 0.13
CA VAL A 43 -2.11 -1.25 0.23
C VAL A 43 -2.32 -2.75 0.03
N VAL A 44 -2.82 -3.40 1.08
CA VAL A 44 -3.22 -4.81 1.03
C VAL A 44 -4.68 -4.97 0.63
N SER A 45 -4.99 -5.94 -0.21
CA SER A 45 -6.35 -6.22 -0.64
C SER A 45 -7.24 -6.68 0.52
N HIS A 46 -8.43 -6.09 0.70
CA HIS A 46 -9.44 -6.57 1.66
C HIS A 46 -10.15 -7.86 1.25
N THR A 47 -10.00 -8.30 -0.01
CA THR A 47 -10.65 -9.50 -0.48
C THR A 47 -10.27 -10.69 0.40
N GLN A 48 -11.27 -11.49 0.77
CA GLN A 48 -11.10 -12.72 1.54
C GLN A 48 -11.98 -13.79 0.90
N HIS A 49 -11.37 -14.91 0.56
CA HIS A 49 -12.05 -16.07 -0.01
C HIS A 49 -11.55 -17.30 0.74
N HIS A 50 -12.42 -18.03 1.42
CA HIS A 50 -12.02 -19.14 2.29
C HIS A 50 -11.12 -20.19 1.61
N LYS A 51 -11.26 -20.38 0.29
CA LYS A 51 -10.50 -21.37 -0.48
C LYS A 51 -9.12 -20.86 -0.93
N ASP A 52 -9.06 -19.63 -1.44
CA ASP A 52 -7.85 -19.12 -2.13
C ASP A 52 -7.16 -17.97 -1.36
N ASN A 53 -7.87 -17.34 -0.41
CA ASN A 53 -7.43 -16.19 0.37
C ASN A 53 -8.01 -16.22 1.80
N PRO A 54 -7.57 -17.17 2.64
CA PRO A 54 -8.18 -17.42 3.95
C PRO A 54 -7.82 -16.35 5.00
N LEU A 55 -6.70 -15.64 4.83
CA LEU A 55 -6.24 -14.65 5.80
C LEU A 55 -7.08 -13.37 5.77
N HIS A 56 -7.54 -12.96 6.96
CA HIS A 56 -8.18 -11.66 7.14
C HIS A 56 -7.19 -10.53 6.83
N HIS A 57 -7.68 -9.44 6.24
CA HIS A 57 -6.83 -8.32 5.80
C HIS A 57 -6.11 -7.63 6.96
N GLU A 58 -6.69 -7.63 8.15
CA GLU A 58 -6.05 -7.11 9.37
C GLU A 58 -4.83 -7.94 9.77
N HIS A 59 -4.92 -9.28 9.75
CA HIS A 59 -3.79 -10.13 10.08
C HIS A 59 -2.62 -9.94 9.10
N LYS A 60 -2.92 -9.72 7.81
CA LYS A 60 -1.89 -9.41 6.80
C LYS A 60 -1.21 -8.08 7.10
N LYS A 61 -2.00 -7.05 7.44
CA LYS A 61 -1.49 -5.72 7.81
C LYS A 61 -0.63 -5.79 9.08
N GLU A 62 -1.07 -6.53 10.09
CA GLU A 62 -0.33 -6.70 11.33
C GLU A 62 1.01 -7.41 11.10
N PHE A 63 1.02 -8.49 10.32
CA PHE A 63 2.25 -9.17 9.96
C PHE A 63 3.22 -8.25 9.21
N LEU A 64 2.72 -7.50 8.22
CA LEU A 64 3.54 -6.56 7.46
C LEU A 64 4.09 -5.42 8.33
N LYS A 65 3.29 -4.89 9.26
CA LYS A 65 3.75 -3.90 10.25
C LYS A 65 4.80 -4.47 11.19
N HIS A 66 4.70 -5.75 11.55
CA HIS A 66 5.69 -6.39 12.40
C HIS A 66 7.05 -6.54 11.68
N VAL A 67 7.03 -6.83 10.37
CA VAL A 67 8.26 -6.93 9.57
C VAL A 67 8.81 -5.56 9.20
N HIS A 68 7.95 -4.58 8.90
CA HIS A 68 8.30 -3.24 8.42
C HIS A 68 7.61 -2.15 9.25
N PRO A 69 8.04 -1.90 10.50
CA PRO A 69 7.36 -0.93 11.38
C PRO A 69 7.38 0.50 10.83
N ASP A 70 8.38 0.82 10.03
CA ASP A 70 8.60 2.16 9.46
C ASP A 70 7.86 2.42 8.14
N VAL A 71 6.95 1.52 7.74
CA VAL A 71 6.20 1.63 6.47
C VAL A 71 4.72 1.82 6.75
N ASN A 72 4.12 2.76 6.01
CA ASN A 72 2.67 2.96 6.05
C ASN A 72 1.93 1.82 5.35
N PHE A 73 1.15 1.05 6.11
CA PHE A 73 0.28 0.00 5.59
C PHE A 73 -1.19 0.37 5.69
N GLU A 74 -1.88 0.32 4.55
CA GLU A 74 -3.32 0.46 4.41
C GLU A 74 -3.93 -0.84 3.88
N HIS A 75 -5.24 -0.99 4.04
CA HIS A 75 -5.99 -2.02 3.33
C HIS A 75 -6.97 -1.36 2.37
N SER A 76 -7.25 -1.99 1.23
CA SER A 76 -8.30 -1.52 0.34
C SER A 76 -9.67 -1.65 1.02
N THR A 77 -10.64 -0.83 0.66
CA THR A 77 -12.02 -0.96 1.14
C THR A 77 -12.93 -1.36 -0.01
N LYS A 78 -14.21 -1.66 0.26
CA LYS A 78 -15.20 -1.91 -0.81
C LYS A 78 -15.40 -0.69 -1.71
N GLU A 79 -15.14 0.51 -1.20
CA GLU A 79 -15.20 1.77 -1.95
C GLU A 79 -13.98 1.93 -2.88
N HIS A 80 -12.82 1.42 -2.46
CA HIS A 80 -11.58 1.46 -3.24
C HIS A 80 -10.97 0.06 -3.46
N PRO A 81 -11.64 -0.83 -4.20
CA PRO A 81 -11.29 -2.26 -4.19
C PRO A 81 -10.06 -2.61 -5.02
N SER A 82 -9.70 -1.76 -6.00
CA SER A 82 -8.62 -2.04 -6.94
C SER A 82 -7.56 -0.95 -6.96
N PHE A 83 -6.40 -1.30 -7.53
CA PHE A 83 -5.27 -0.39 -7.72
C PHE A 83 -5.67 0.97 -8.32
N LEU A 84 -6.53 0.99 -9.35
CA LEU A 84 -7.00 2.22 -9.98
C LEU A 84 -7.89 3.07 -9.06
N HIS A 85 -8.70 2.43 -8.20
CA HIS A 85 -9.51 3.16 -7.23
C HIS A 85 -8.66 3.75 -6.11
N GLN A 86 -7.57 3.08 -5.75
CA GLN A 86 -6.59 3.60 -4.80
C GLN A 86 -5.81 4.79 -5.40
N LEU A 87 -5.43 4.71 -6.68
CA LEU A 87 -4.86 5.87 -7.40
C LEU A 87 -5.81 7.06 -7.40
N LYS A 88 -7.09 6.82 -7.67
CA LYS A 88 -8.12 7.87 -7.64
C LYS A 88 -8.24 8.48 -6.25
N LYS A 89 -8.24 7.66 -5.19
CA LYS A 89 -8.25 8.12 -3.78
C LYS A 89 -7.06 9.04 -3.51
N PHE A 90 -5.85 8.59 -3.82
CA PHE A 90 -4.65 9.40 -3.60
C PHE A 90 -4.67 10.71 -4.40
N ASN A 91 -5.14 10.68 -5.65
CA ASN A 91 -5.30 11.87 -6.46
C ASN A 91 -6.33 12.86 -5.86
N GLN A 92 -7.44 12.34 -5.32
CA GLN A 92 -8.45 13.14 -4.61
C GLN A 92 -7.94 13.72 -3.29
N GLU A 93 -7.07 13.01 -2.58
CA GLU A 93 -6.36 13.47 -1.38
C GLU A 93 -5.30 14.55 -1.68
N GLY A 94 -5.10 14.87 -2.96
CA GLY A 94 -4.17 15.92 -3.41
C GLY A 94 -2.75 15.39 -3.66
N HIS A 95 -2.55 14.08 -3.67
CA HIS A 95 -1.28 13.47 -4.05
C HIS A 95 -1.14 13.41 -5.58
N THR A 96 -0.04 13.94 -6.10
CA THR A 96 0.37 13.75 -7.50
C THR A 96 1.16 12.44 -7.64
N HIS A 97 1.11 11.81 -8.81
CA HIS A 97 1.91 10.61 -9.09
C HIS A 97 3.33 11.04 -9.50
N ALA A 98 4.35 10.31 -9.06
CA ALA A 98 5.73 10.44 -9.55
C ALA A 98 6.03 9.34 -10.58
#